data_AF-A0A7Z0BG23-F1
#
_entry.id   AF-A0A7Z0BG23-F1
#
_cell.length_a   1.000
_cell.length_b   1.000
_cell.length_c   1.000
_cell.angle_alpha   90.00
_cell.angle_beta   90.00
_cell.angle_gamma   90.00
#
_symmetry.space_group_name_H-M   'P 1'
#
loop_
_entity.id
_entity.type
_entity.pdbx_description
1 polymer ?
#
loop_
_entity_poly.entity_id
_entity_poly.type
_entity_poly.pdbx_seq_one_letter_code
_entity_poly.pdbx_strand_id
1 'polypeptide(L)'
;MTYDTVALCRAEPDAAATLGALLAVGSDLKMDTVDSAGLMQLFDPGDGRLLLTVETARLVQVPGEAERLLGVTLDDSFGGRVWWVESRAPDDDPQAAEVTRRFTAALVSITGGLTWADR
;
A
#
# COMPACT_ATOMS: atom_id res chain seq x y z
N MET A 1 4.79 -12.71 -12.12
CA MET A 1 3.57 -12.50 -11.32
C MET A 1 3.58 -11.02 -10.94
N THR A 2 3.02 -10.58 -9.80
CA THR A 2 3.31 -9.26 -9.22
C THR A 2 3.90 -9.46 -7.83
N TYR A 3 4.63 -8.47 -7.31
CA TYR A 3 4.98 -8.41 -5.89
C TYR A 3 3.95 -7.54 -5.20
N ASP A 4 3.13 -8.16 -4.34
CA ASP A 4 1.99 -7.50 -3.72
C ASP A 4 2.27 -7.25 -2.24
N THR A 5 1.90 -6.07 -1.75
CA THR A 5 1.89 -5.75 -0.33
C THR A 5 0.54 -5.18 0.07
N VAL A 6 0.16 -5.41 1.32
CA VAL A 6 -1.06 -4.85 1.90
C VAL A 6 -0.68 -4.08 3.16
N ALA A 7 -0.99 -2.80 3.19
CA ALA A 7 -1.03 -2.03 4.42
C ALA A 7 -2.40 -2.24 5.08
N LEU A 8 -2.36 -2.83 6.28
CA LEU A 8 -3.50 -2.98 7.17
C LEU A 8 -3.43 -1.83 8.18
N CYS A 9 -4.10 -0.73 7.85
CA CYS A 9 -4.07 0.52 8.58
C CYS A 9 -5.14 0.55 9.69
N ARG A 10 -4.77 1.03 10.88
CA ARG A 10 -5.75 1.23 11.98
C ARG A 10 -6.58 2.49 11.76
N ALA A 11 -5.94 3.59 11.37
CA ALA A 11 -6.61 4.82 10.98
C ALA A 11 -6.89 4.84 9.47
N GLU A 12 -7.89 5.62 9.06
CA GLU A 12 -8.16 5.88 7.64
C GLU A 12 -6.94 6.59 7.02
N PRO A 13 -6.36 6.05 5.94
CA PRO A 13 -5.32 6.74 5.19
C PRO A 13 -5.95 7.88 4.39
N ASP A 14 -5.95 9.08 4.97
CA ASP A 14 -6.39 10.28 4.29
C ASP A 14 -5.36 10.77 3.25
N ALA A 15 -5.67 11.88 2.58
CA ALA A 15 -4.78 12.46 1.58
C ALA A 15 -3.41 12.87 2.16
N ALA A 16 -3.34 13.32 3.41
CA ALA A 16 -2.10 13.72 4.05
C ALA A 16 -1.23 12.50 4.39
N ALA A 17 -1.83 11.43 4.90
CA ALA A 17 -1.14 10.16 5.15
C ALA A 17 -0.61 9.54 3.85
N THR A 18 -1.44 9.58 2.80
CA THR A 18 -1.06 9.09 1.47
C THR A 18 0.11 9.89 0.90
N LEU A 19 0.05 11.23 0.93
CA LEU A 19 1.15 12.10 0.50
C LEU A 19 2.42 11.89 1.33
N GLY A 20 2.30 11.70 2.64
CA GLY A 20 3.43 11.39 3.52
C GLY A 20 4.13 10.09 3.15
N ALA A 21 3.36 9.04 2.84
CA ALA A 21 3.90 7.77 2.37
C ALA A 21 4.56 7.87 0.99
N LEU A 22 4.01 8.69 0.09
CA LEU A 22 4.62 8.98 -1.21
C LEU A 22 5.95 9.71 -1.09
N LEU A 23 6.04 10.70 -0.21
CA LEU A 23 7.30 11.42 0.04
C LEU A 23 8.41 10.50 0.57
N ALA A 24 8.05 9.41 1.26
CA ALA A 24 9.01 8.44 1.77
C ALA A 24 9.64 7.55 0.68
N VAL A 25 9.03 7.43 -0.50
CA VAL A 25 9.58 6.62 -1.61
C VAL A 25 10.41 7.41 -2.61
N GLY A 26 10.29 8.74 -2.62
CA GLY A 26 11.04 9.65 -3.48
C GLY A 26 10.15 10.71 -4.11
N SER A 27 10.57 11.98 -4.03
CA SER A 27 9.81 13.12 -4.58
C SER A 27 10.01 13.33 -6.08
N ASP A 28 10.91 12.57 -6.69
CA ASP A 28 11.27 12.62 -8.11
C ASP A 28 10.51 11.60 -8.96
N LEU A 29 9.81 10.64 -8.33
CA LEU A 29 8.97 9.68 -9.04
C LEU A 29 7.81 10.38 -9.75
N LYS A 30 7.49 9.91 -10.96
CA LYS A 30 6.34 10.40 -11.71
C LYS A 30 5.08 9.70 -11.20
N MET A 31 4.00 10.44 -11.05
CA MET A 31 2.72 9.92 -10.56
C MET A 31 1.62 10.10 -11.61
N ASP A 32 0.75 9.10 -11.74
CA ASP A 32 -0.50 9.18 -12.49
C ASP A 32 -1.66 8.61 -11.65
N THR A 33 -2.89 9.01 -11.96
CA THR A 33 -4.10 8.45 -11.34
C THR A 33 -5.02 7.87 -12.41
N VAL A 34 -5.49 6.65 -12.19
CA VAL A 34 -6.49 6.00 -13.05
C VAL A 34 -7.83 6.09 -12.33
N ASP A 35 -8.47 7.26 -12.42
CA ASP A 35 -9.67 7.61 -11.65
C ASP A 35 -10.82 6.61 -11.87
N SER A 36 -10.96 6.07 -13.08
CA SER A 36 -11.99 5.07 -13.41
C SER A 36 -11.83 3.75 -12.66
N ALA A 37 -10.63 3.46 -12.16
CA ALA A 37 -10.28 2.25 -11.42
C ALA A 37 -9.90 2.53 -9.95
N GLY A 38 -9.87 3.81 -9.54
CA GLY A 38 -9.44 4.19 -8.19
C GLY A 38 -7.99 3.78 -7.90
N LEU A 39 -7.11 3.92 -8.89
CA LEU A 39 -5.70 3.55 -8.77
C LEU A 39 -4.80 4.78 -8.81
N MET A 40 -3.68 4.69 -8.09
CA MET A 40 -2.55 5.59 -8.22
C MET A 40 -1.35 4.78 -8.72
N GLN A 41 -0.57 5.34 -9.65
CA GLN A 41 0.62 4.69 -10.20
C GLN A 41 1.85 5.56 -10.05
N LEU A 42 2.98 4.95 -9.71
CA LEU A 42 4.30 5.58 -9.67
C LEU A 42 5.20 4.98 -10.75
N PHE A 43 5.95 5.84 -11.43
CA PHE A 43 6.83 5.50 -12.53
C PHE A 43 8.24 6.03 -12.28
N ASP A 44 9.22 5.28 -12.78
CA ASP A 44 10.61 5.71 -12.81
C ASP A 44 10.76 6.97 -13.67
N PRO A 45 11.41 8.04 -13.17
CA PRO A 45 11.52 9.29 -13.90
C PRO A 45 12.43 9.20 -15.14
N GLY A 46 13.41 8.30 -15.13
CA GLY A 46 14.42 8.12 -16.17
C GLY A 46 13.92 7.35 -17.39
N ASP A 47 13.29 6.20 -17.17
CA ASP A 47 12.84 5.31 -18.26
C ASP A 47 11.31 5.21 -18.40
N GLY A 48 10.54 5.76 -17.46
CA GLY A 48 9.08 5.75 -17.48
C GLY A 48 8.44 4.41 -17.12
N ARG A 49 9.22 3.45 -16.61
CA ARG A 49 8.74 2.13 -16.20
C ARG A 49 7.83 2.23 -14.96
N LEU A 50 6.76 1.44 -14.93
CA LEU A 50 5.88 1.33 -13.76
C LEU A 50 6.66 0.72 -12.58
N LEU A 51 6.59 1.35 -11.40
CA LEU A 51 7.22 0.88 -10.17
C LEU A 51 6.20 0.42 -9.14
N LEU A 52 5.04 1.07 -9.06
CA LEU A 52 4.03 0.78 -8.04
C LEU A 52 2.64 1.15 -8.57
N THR A 53 1.66 0.30 -8.32
CA THR A 53 0.23 0.63 -8.40
C THR A 53 -0.40 0.48 -7.02
N VAL A 54 -1.11 1.48 -6.55
CA VAL A 54 -1.81 1.50 -5.25
C VAL A 54 -3.32 1.55 -5.51
N GLU A 55 -4.07 0.65 -4.89
CA GLU A 55 -5.53 0.73 -4.87
C GLU A 55 -6.02 1.71 -3.81
N THR A 56 -7.14 2.38 -4.09
CA THR A 56 -7.85 3.21 -3.11
C THR A 56 -8.14 2.40 -1.84
N ALA A 57 -7.95 3.04 -0.68
CA ALA A 57 -8.20 2.42 0.61
C ALA A 57 -9.63 1.91 0.76
N ARG A 58 -9.78 0.70 1.29
CA ARG A 58 -11.08 0.06 1.53
C ARG A 58 -11.21 -0.31 2.99
N LEU A 59 -12.33 0.04 3.61
CA LEU A 59 -12.63 -0.40 4.97
C LEU A 59 -13.18 -1.83 4.95
N VAL A 60 -12.40 -2.78 5.48
CA VAL A 60 -12.86 -4.14 5.74
C VAL A 60 -13.58 -4.13 7.10
N GLN A 61 -14.89 -4.33 7.06
CA GLN A 61 -15.75 -4.25 8.25
C GLN A 61 -16.07 -5.59 8.89
N VAL A 62 -15.71 -6.70 8.24
CA VAL A 62 -15.96 -8.05 8.73
C VAL A 62 -14.81 -8.45 9.65
N PRO A 63 -15.06 -8.67 10.96
CA PRO A 63 -14.01 -9.09 11.88
C PRO A 63 -13.40 -10.44 11.44
N GLY A 64 -12.07 -10.55 11.48
CA GLY A 64 -11.35 -11.77 11.11
C GLY A 64 -11.09 -11.95 9.60
N GLU A 65 -11.65 -11.09 8.74
CA GLU A 65 -11.55 -11.27 7.29
C GLU A 65 -10.13 -11.02 6.76
N ALA A 66 -9.42 -10.04 7.30
CA ALA A 66 -8.04 -9.77 6.91
C ALA A 66 -7.10 -10.90 7.36
N GLU A 67 -7.31 -11.43 8.57
CA GLU A 67 -6.60 -12.60 9.08
C GLU A 67 -6.86 -13.84 8.22
N ARG A 68 -8.12 -14.07 7.82
CA ARG A 68 -8.51 -15.19 6.96
C ARG A 68 -7.86 -15.11 5.57
N LEU A 69 -7.79 -13.91 4.99
CA LEU A 69 -7.25 -13.70 3.64
C LEU A 69 -5.72 -13.71 3.60
N LEU A 70 -5.07 -13.11 4.59
CA LEU A 70 -3.62 -12.85 4.57
C LEU A 70 -2.82 -13.74 5.53
N GLY A 71 -3.48 -14.50 6.42
CA GLY A 71 -2.81 -15.31 7.43
C GLY A 71 -2.10 -14.51 8.53
N VAL A 72 -2.45 -13.23 8.69
CA VAL A 72 -1.90 -12.35 9.72
C VAL A 72 -2.67 -12.46 11.04
N THR A 73 -2.11 -11.94 12.12
CA THR A 73 -2.83 -11.76 13.40
C THR A 73 -2.98 -10.28 13.69
N LEU A 74 -4.21 -9.79 13.74
CA LEU A 74 -4.52 -8.44 14.18
C LEU A 74 -4.77 -8.44 15.69
N ASP A 75 -4.28 -7.41 16.37
CA ASP A 75 -4.55 -7.22 17.79
C ASP A 75 -5.87 -6.46 18.03
N ASP A 76 -6.29 -6.38 19.29
CA ASP A 76 -7.54 -5.72 19.69
C ASP A 76 -7.59 -4.23 19.33
N SER A 77 -6.45 -3.59 19.03
CA SER A 77 -6.41 -2.16 18.69
C SER A 77 -7.02 -1.83 17.33
N PHE A 78 -7.29 -2.84 16.48
CA PHE A 78 -8.04 -2.69 15.24
C PHE A 78 -9.57 -2.62 15.46
N GLY A 79 -10.08 -3.02 16.63
CA GLY A 79 -11.52 -2.94 16.91
C GLY A 79 -12.41 -3.74 15.95
N GLY A 80 -11.87 -4.81 15.35
CA GLY A 80 -12.58 -5.69 14.42
C GLY A 80 -12.79 -5.12 13.01
N ARG A 81 -12.14 -3.99 12.67
CA ARG A 81 -12.18 -3.39 11.32
C ARG A 81 -10.78 -2.94 10.92
N VAL A 82 -10.52 -2.89 9.63
CA VAL A 82 -9.20 -2.47 9.14
C VAL A 82 -9.31 -1.75 7.81
N TRP A 83 -8.50 -0.71 7.65
CA TRP A 83 -8.32 -0.05 6.37
C TRP A 83 -7.29 -0.83 5.56
N TRP A 84 -7.72 -1.35 4.42
CA TRP A 84 -6.92 -2.15 3.51
C TRP A 84 -6.43 -1.27 2.36
N VAL A 85 -5.12 -1.20 2.18
CA VAL A 85 -4.49 -0.55 1.02
C VAL A 85 -3.58 -1.56 0.34
N GLU A 86 -3.98 -1.97 -0.86
CA GLU A 86 -3.21 -2.91 -1.66
C GLU A 86 -2.26 -2.18 -2.60
N SER A 87 -1.04 -2.67 -2.67
CA SER A 87 0.05 -2.12 -3.46
C SER A 87 0.67 -3.23 -4.29
N ARG A 88 0.79 -3.04 -5.60
CA ARG A 88 1.32 -4.04 -6.52
C ARG A 88 2.49 -3.47 -7.32
N ALA A 89 3.59 -4.20 -7.34
CA ALA A 89 4.75 -3.91 -8.16
C ALA A 89 4.92 -4.96 -9.27
N PRO A 90 5.52 -4.58 -10.41
CA PRO A 90 6.07 -5.56 -11.34
C PRO A 90 7.02 -6.52 -10.64
N ASP A 91 6.90 -7.79 -10.99
CA ASP A 91 7.76 -8.85 -10.48
C ASP A 91 9.17 -8.75 -11.08
N ASP A 92 10.15 -9.37 -10.42
CA ASP A 92 11.57 -9.37 -10.82
C ASP A 92 12.21 -7.97 -11.00
N ASP A 93 11.60 -6.92 -10.43
CA ASP A 93 12.14 -5.57 -10.40
C ASP A 93 12.49 -5.16 -8.95
N PRO A 94 13.79 -5.20 -8.56
CA PRO A 94 14.22 -4.87 -7.20
C PRO A 94 13.86 -3.45 -6.78
N GLN A 95 13.83 -2.49 -7.71
CA GLN A 95 13.47 -1.10 -7.44
C GLN A 95 11.98 -0.98 -7.16
N ALA A 96 11.13 -1.58 -7.99
CA ALA A 96 9.69 -1.63 -7.78
C ALA A 96 9.32 -2.28 -6.44
N ALA A 97 9.97 -3.40 -6.11
CA ALA A 97 9.76 -4.08 -4.83
C ALA A 97 10.18 -3.21 -3.63
N GLU A 98 11.29 -2.48 -3.74
CA GLU A 98 11.76 -1.57 -2.69
C GLU A 98 10.84 -0.36 -2.52
N VAL A 99 10.40 0.27 -3.61
CA VAL A 99 9.42 1.36 -3.58
C VAL A 99 8.13 0.89 -2.90
N THR A 100 7.64 -0.29 -3.27
CA THR A 100 6.42 -0.89 -2.71
C THR A 100 6.54 -1.14 -1.20
N ARG A 101 7.66 -1.73 -0.75
CA ARG A 101 7.92 -1.94 0.70
C ARG A 101 7.98 -0.62 1.46
N ARG A 102 8.72 0.37 0.94
CA ARG A 102 8.87 1.68 1.59
C ARG A 102 7.56 2.43 1.68
N PHE A 103 6.77 2.45 0.61
CA PHE A 103 5.45 3.07 0.60
C PHE A 103 4.56 2.45 1.68
N THR A 104 4.45 1.12 1.67
CA THR A 104 3.57 0.39 2.59
C THR A 104 4.01 0.57 4.05
N ALA A 105 5.32 0.50 4.32
CA ALA A 105 5.87 0.72 5.65
C ALA A 105 5.65 2.17 6.13
N ALA A 106 5.82 3.16 5.26
CA ALA A 106 5.58 4.56 5.60
C ALA A 106 4.10 4.81 5.91
N LEU A 107 3.19 4.26 5.09
CA LEU A 107 1.76 4.40 5.30
C LEU A 107 1.31 3.79 6.64
N VAL A 108 1.80 2.59 6.96
CA VAL A 108 1.56 1.94 8.26
C VAL A 108 2.20 2.70 9.42
N SER A 109 3.38 3.31 9.22
CA SER A 109 4.00 4.14 10.25
C SER A 109 3.15 5.38 10.58
N ILE A 110 2.44 5.94 9.61
CA ILE A 110 1.59 7.13 9.79
C ILE A 110 0.23 6.75 10.39
N THR A 111 -0.38 5.69 9.87
CA THR A 111 -1.76 5.29 10.23
C THR A 111 -1.83 4.26 11.36
N GLY A 112 -0.68 3.71 11.76
CA GLY A 112 -0.57 2.53 12.60
C GLY A 112 -1.03 1.25 11.90
N GLY A 113 -0.65 0.10 12.45
CA GLY A 113 -1.08 -1.21 11.96
C GLY A 113 0.08 -2.08 11.52
N LEU A 114 -0.08 -2.84 10.44
CA LEU A 114 0.95 -3.76 9.97
C LEU A 114 0.98 -3.89 8.44
N THR A 115 2.09 -4.42 7.93
CA THR A 115 2.27 -4.75 6.52
C THR A 115 2.23 -6.26 6.33
N TRP A 116 1.53 -6.70 5.29
CA TRP A 116 1.67 -8.03 4.70
C TRP A 116 2.35 -7.92 3.33
N ALA A 117 3.08 -8.96 2.92
CA ALA A 117 3.71 -9.04 1.61
C ALA A 117 3.59 -10.47 1.04
N ASP A 118 3.33 -10.57 -0.27
CA ASP A 118 3.40 -11.82 -1.02
C ASP A 118 4.89 -12.09 -1.31
N ARG A 119 5.55 -12.81 -0.39
CA ARG A 119 6.91 -13.42 -0.38
C ARG A 119 7.66 -13.20 0.93
#